data_AF-F3GH39-F1
#
_entry.id   AF-F3GH39-F1
#
_cell.length_a   1.000
_cell.length_b   1.000
_cell.length_c   1.000
_cell.angle_alpha   90.00
_cell.angle_beta   90.00
_cell.angle_gamma   90.00
#
_symmetry.space_group_name_H-M   'P 1'
#
loop_
_entity.id
_entity.type
_entity.pdbx_description
1 polymer ?
#
loop_
_entity_poly.entity_id
_entity_poly.type
_entity_poly.pdbx_seq_one_letter_code
_entity_poly.pdbx_strand_id
1 'polypeptide(L)'
;MPWYKSGTVSVTQNSNAVIGSNTAFIANSRVGDGFRGPDGGWYEVTNIASNTAMSIAPNYQGATNNAGGYALAPMQGYVKDSADALRALVNQFGSTLAVLGTSGTREGVRAALAAAASGNNSDILSLSGLTTALTIEQGGTGKKTAGEAIQALGGIRLGAGNSSAGTSLFSGAPPSIASISSSNNDGNTALRIANAANNSASAVMTFIRDTIYGVHLGLDTDNKFKLGGFSMGAVARALYHEGNLVGTVSQSGGIPTGAVIEAGALNGGTYTKFADGTLICRGTSSSQL
;
A
#
# COMPACT_ATOMS: atom_id res chain seq x y z
N MET A 1 -24.02 -21.04 57.55
CA MET A 1 -25.04 -21.99 57.09
C MET A 1 -25.22 -23.04 58.17
N PRO A 2 -26.44 -23.27 58.69
CA PRO A 2 -26.67 -24.26 59.75
C PRO A 2 -26.44 -25.68 59.20
N TRP A 3 -25.80 -26.55 59.98
CA TRP A 3 -25.62 -27.96 59.63
C TRP A 3 -26.96 -28.69 59.52
N TYR A 4 -27.07 -29.60 58.56
CA TYR A 4 -28.28 -30.39 58.36
C TYR A 4 -28.40 -31.48 59.42
N LYS A 5 -29.54 -31.51 60.13
CA LYS A 5 -29.78 -32.38 61.30
C LYS A 5 -31.22 -32.89 61.40
N SER A 6 -31.97 -32.85 60.30
CA SER A 6 -33.38 -33.26 60.29
C SER A 6 -33.48 -34.79 60.25
N GLY A 7 -34.41 -35.35 61.02
CA GLY A 7 -34.58 -36.80 61.14
C GLY A 7 -33.56 -37.47 62.07
N THR A 8 -33.50 -38.80 62.01
CA THR A 8 -32.58 -39.63 62.81
C THR A 8 -31.82 -40.60 61.92
N VAL A 9 -30.70 -41.12 62.41
CA VAL A 9 -29.90 -42.14 61.71
C VAL A 9 -29.74 -43.41 62.54
N SER A 10 -29.85 -44.55 61.88
CA SER A 10 -29.48 -45.86 62.36
C SER A 10 -28.06 -46.17 61.90
N VAL A 11 -27.17 -46.39 62.87
CA VAL A 11 -25.75 -46.65 62.67
C VAL A 11 -25.34 -47.86 63.50
N THR A 12 -24.63 -48.80 62.88
CA THR A 12 -24.18 -50.04 63.53
C THR A 12 -22.68 -49.96 63.79
N GLN A 13 -22.25 -50.36 64.99
CA GLN A 13 -20.83 -50.39 65.32
C GLN A 13 -20.04 -51.20 64.28
N ASN A 14 -18.88 -50.67 63.88
CA ASN A 14 -17.99 -51.24 62.87
C ASN A 14 -18.62 -51.41 61.47
N SER A 15 -19.70 -50.67 61.17
CA SER A 15 -20.29 -50.58 59.84
C SER A 15 -20.06 -49.19 59.24
N ASN A 16 -19.90 -49.12 57.92
CA ASN A 16 -19.89 -47.85 57.19
C ASN A 16 -21.31 -47.35 56.86
N ALA A 17 -22.35 -48.15 57.09
CA ALA A 17 -23.70 -47.80 56.66
C ALA A 17 -24.40 -46.86 57.66
N VAL A 18 -24.96 -45.78 57.13
CA VAL A 18 -25.81 -44.82 57.86
C VAL A 18 -27.19 -44.82 57.20
N ILE A 19 -28.19 -45.32 57.92
CA ILE A 19 -29.57 -45.43 57.42
C ILE A 19 -30.44 -44.37 58.09
N GLY A 20 -30.88 -43.39 57.32
CA GLY A 20 -31.70 -42.28 57.80
C GLY A 20 -33.20 -42.58 57.84
N SER A 21 -33.89 -42.00 58.81
CA SER A 21 -35.35 -41.90 58.88
C SER A 21 -35.74 -40.43 58.90
N ASN A 22 -36.66 -40.03 58.00
CA ASN A 22 -37.04 -38.63 57.76
C ASN A 22 -35.86 -37.71 57.42
N THR A 23 -34.85 -38.26 56.71
CA THR A 23 -33.67 -37.55 56.23
C THR A 23 -33.77 -37.24 54.73
N ALA A 24 -32.95 -36.30 54.26
CA ALA A 24 -32.82 -35.88 52.88
C ALA A 24 -31.34 -35.70 52.52
N PHE A 25 -30.56 -36.78 52.61
CA PHE A 25 -29.09 -36.73 52.45
C PHE A 25 -28.63 -36.18 51.09
N ILE A 26 -29.28 -36.55 49.98
CA ILE A 26 -28.88 -36.11 48.63
C ILE A 26 -28.96 -34.58 48.51
N ALA A 27 -30.00 -33.98 49.08
CA ALA A 27 -30.23 -32.53 48.95
C ALA A 27 -29.33 -31.70 49.88
N ASN A 28 -28.76 -32.31 50.93
CA ASN A 28 -28.12 -31.57 52.02
C ASN A 28 -26.66 -31.98 52.30
N SER A 29 -26.10 -32.90 51.52
CA SER A 29 -24.70 -33.33 51.66
C SER A 29 -24.13 -33.84 50.34
N ARG A 30 -22.81 -33.93 50.27
CA ARG A 30 -22.02 -34.49 49.17
C ARG A 30 -21.00 -35.47 49.73
N VAL A 31 -20.51 -36.37 48.88
CA VAL A 31 -19.31 -37.17 49.18
C VAL A 31 -18.15 -36.22 49.51
N GLY A 32 -17.42 -36.51 50.58
CA GLY A 32 -16.37 -35.66 51.16
C GLY A 32 -16.84 -34.73 52.29
N ASP A 33 -18.15 -34.60 52.52
CA ASP A 33 -18.65 -33.83 53.67
C ASP A 33 -18.38 -34.54 55.00
N GLY A 34 -18.41 -33.76 56.09
CA GLY A 34 -18.29 -34.28 57.44
C GLY A 34 -19.64 -34.74 57.96
N PHE A 35 -19.76 -36.02 58.28
CA PHE A 35 -20.86 -36.58 59.06
C PHE A 35 -20.47 -36.64 60.53
N ARG A 36 -21.26 -36.02 61.39
CA ARG A 36 -21.15 -36.15 62.85
C ARG A 36 -22.18 -37.16 63.34
N GLY A 37 -21.70 -38.29 63.84
CA GLY A 37 -22.53 -39.39 64.32
C GLY A 37 -23.21 -39.10 65.67
N PRO A 38 -24.14 -39.97 66.10
CA PRO A 38 -24.80 -39.89 67.42
C PRO A 38 -23.84 -40.03 68.61
N ASP A 39 -22.69 -40.66 68.38
CA ASP A 39 -21.55 -40.72 69.29
C ASP A 39 -20.77 -39.39 69.42
N GLY A 40 -21.12 -38.39 68.60
CA GLY A 40 -20.44 -37.11 68.50
C GLY A 40 -19.16 -37.13 67.68
N GLY A 41 -18.76 -38.29 67.14
CA GLY A 41 -17.56 -38.49 66.33
C GLY A 41 -17.72 -37.95 64.91
N TRP A 42 -16.60 -37.62 64.27
CA TRP A 42 -16.55 -37.11 62.90
C TRP A 42 -16.10 -38.18 61.93
N TYR A 43 -16.82 -38.27 60.82
CA TYR A 43 -16.60 -39.24 59.76
C TYR A 43 -16.72 -38.55 58.40
N GLU A 44 -15.95 -39.02 57.42
CA GLU A 44 -16.07 -38.58 56.04
C GLU A 44 -17.21 -39.32 55.36
N VAL A 45 -18.10 -38.61 54.67
CA VAL A 45 -19.11 -39.22 53.80
C VAL A 45 -18.43 -39.76 52.55
N THR A 46 -18.43 -41.08 52.35
CA THR A 46 -17.76 -41.71 51.19
C THR A 46 -18.71 -42.04 50.05
N ASN A 47 -20.00 -42.18 50.31
CA ASN A 47 -21.03 -42.41 49.31
C ASN A 47 -22.40 -41.94 49.82
N ILE A 48 -23.28 -41.47 48.92
CA ILE A 48 -24.67 -41.15 49.24
C ILE A 48 -25.55 -41.95 48.29
N ALA A 49 -26.10 -43.06 48.78
CA ALA A 49 -26.88 -44.00 47.98
C ALA A 49 -28.33 -43.55 47.78
N SER A 50 -28.91 -42.85 48.76
CA SER A 50 -30.26 -42.29 48.69
C SER A 50 -30.49 -41.18 49.73
N ASN A 51 -31.67 -40.55 49.76
CA ASN A 51 -32.05 -39.61 50.82
C ASN A 51 -32.01 -40.20 52.24
N THR A 52 -32.04 -41.53 52.35
CA THR A 52 -32.09 -42.29 53.61
C THR A 52 -30.95 -43.30 53.75
N ALA A 53 -29.94 -43.28 52.88
CA ALA A 53 -28.80 -44.18 52.99
C ALA A 53 -27.53 -43.51 52.50
N MET A 54 -26.49 -43.51 53.33
CA MET A 54 -25.15 -43.05 52.99
C MET A 54 -24.09 -43.95 53.62
N SER A 55 -22.85 -43.82 53.17
CA SER A 55 -21.69 -44.53 53.70
C SER A 55 -20.67 -43.55 54.26
N ILE A 56 -20.00 -43.94 55.34
CA ILE A 56 -19.00 -43.12 56.03
C ILE A 56 -17.65 -43.83 56.18
N ALA A 57 -16.57 -43.08 56.33
CA ALA A 57 -15.23 -43.57 56.65
C ALA A 57 -14.58 -42.72 57.77
N PRO A 58 -13.85 -43.34 58.72
CA PRO A 58 -13.79 -44.78 58.98
C PRO A 58 -15.17 -45.36 59.34
N ASN A 59 -15.29 -46.69 59.46
CA ASN A 59 -16.54 -47.31 59.91
C ASN A 59 -16.99 -46.69 61.25
N TYR A 60 -18.29 -46.67 61.54
CA TYR A 60 -18.85 -46.08 62.76
C TYR A 60 -18.24 -46.76 64.01
N GLN A 61 -17.63 -45.97 64.89
CA GLN A 61 -16.86 -46.47 66.04
C GLN A 61 -17.69 -46.53 67.34
N GLY A 62 -18.76 -45.74 67.43
CA GLY A 62 -19.67 -45.71 68.58
C GLY A 62 -20.52 -46.99 68.73
N ALA A 63 -21.21 -47.10 69.86
CA ALA A 63 -22.19 -48.18 70.09
C ALA A 63 -23.35 -48.08 69.08
N THR A 64 -23.84 -49.23 68.62
CA THR A 64 -24.98 -49.32 67.68
C THR A 64 -26.18 -48.52 68.20
N ASN A 65 -26.69 -47.63 67.36
CA ASN A 65 -27.82 -46.77 67.67
C ASN A 65 -28.82 -46.83 66.52
N ASN A 66 -30.05 -47.26 66.80
CA ASN A 66 -31.09 -47.46 65.79
C ASN A 66 -31.86 -46.16 65.45
N ALA A 67 -31.68 -45.07 66.21
CA ALA A 67 -32.35 -43.79 66.01
C ALA A 67 -31.60 -42.63 66.70
N GLY A 68 -30.38 -42.33 66.23
CA GLY A 68 -29.52 -41.30 66.79
C GLY A 68 -29.63 -39.94 66.09
N GLY A 69 -29.34 -38.86 66.83
CA GLY A 69 -29.16 -37.53 66.24
C GLY A 69 -27.83 -37.44 65.48
N TYR A 70 -27.78 -36.61 64.44
CA TYR A 70 -26.59 -36.44 63.60
C TYR A 70 -26.48 -35.00 63.11
N ALA A 71 -25.36 -34.67 62.49
CA ALA A 71 -25.22 -33.45 61.71
C ALA A 71 -24.38 -33.68 60.45
N LEU A 72 -24.75 -33.06 59.33
CA LEU A 72 -23.91 -32.98 58.13
C LEU A 72 -23.32 -31.59 58.02
N ALA A 73 -21.99 -31.53 57.97
CA ALA A 73 -21.20 -30.33 57.82
C ALA A 73 -20.58 -30.31 56.40
N PRO A 74 -20.98 -29.37 55.54
CA PRO A 74 -20.39 -29.23 54.21
C PRO A 74 -18.88 -28.99 54.28
N MET A 75 -18.06 -29.85 53.66
CA MET A 75 -16.62 -29.65 53.54
C MET A 75 -16.32 -29.13 52.14
N GLN A 76 -16.26 -27.80 52.02
CA GLN A 76 -16.08 -27.11 50.73
C GLN A 76 -14.66 -27.30 50.18
N GLY A 77 -14.41 -28.43 49.50
CA GLY A 77 -13.23 -28.63 48.64
C GLY A 77 -13.24 -27.73 47.40
N TYR A 78 -14.41 -27.19 47.02
CA TYR A 78 -14.65 -26.36 45.84
C TYR A 78 -14.01 -24.95 45.85
N VAL A 79 -13.22 -24.60 46.88
CA VAL A 79 -12.47 -23.33 46.92
C VAL A 79 -10.99 -23.52 46.56
N LYS A 80 -10.42 -24.71 46.74
CA LYS A 80 -8.98 -24.94 46.48
C LYS A 80 -8.68 -25.10 44.99
N ASP A 81 -9.37 -26.01 44.30
CA ASP A 81 -9.09 -26.28 42.89
C ASP A 81 -9.39 -25.07 42.00
N SER A 82 -10.48 -24.36 42.28
CA SER A 82 -10.84 -23.12 41.59
C SER A 82 -9.80 -22.01 41.85
N ALA A 83 -9.31 -21.88 43.09
CA ALA A 83 -8.28 -20.90 43.43
C ALA A 83 -6.91 -21.26 42.83
N ASP A 84 -6.55 -22.54 42.80
CA ASP A 84 -5.33 -23.02 42.16
C ASP A 84 -5.40 -22.84 40.64
N ALA A 85 -6.55 -23.09 40.01
CA ALA A 85 -6.77 -22.81 38.59
C ALA A 85 -6.67 -21.31 38.26
N LEU A 86 -7.28 -20.44 39.07
CA LEU A 86 -7.17 -18.98 38.89
C LEU A 86 -5.73 -18.50 39.12
N ARG A 87 -5.05 -19.02 40.16
CA ARG A 87 -3.65 -18.70 40.45
C ARG A 87 -2.73 -19.14 39.32
N ALA A 88 -2.97 -20.31 38.73
CA ALA A 88 -2.23 -20.78 37.56
C ALA A 88 -2.39 -19.82 36.38
N LEU A 89 -3.63 -19.37 36.10
CA LEU A 89 -3.90 -18.37 35.06
C LEU A 89 -3.16 -17.05 35.31
N VAL A 90 -3.23 -16.52 36.53
CA VAL A 90 -2.56 -15.26 36.91
C VAL A 90 -1.04 -15.39 36.82
N ASN A 91 -0.47 -16.51 37.24
CA ASN A 91 0.97 -16.73 37.13
C ASN A 91 1.43 -16.84 35.67
N GLN A 92 0.61 -17.44 34.80
CA GLN A 92 0.95 -17.63 33.39
C GLN A 92 0.79 -16.35 32.56
N PHE A 93 -0.28 -15.57 32.78
CA PHE A 93 -0.63 -14.44 31.92
C PHE A 93 -0.63 -13.08 32.62
N GLY A 94 -0.49 -13.02 33.95
CA GLY A 94 -0.61 -11.79 34.72
C GLY A 94 0.41 -10.73 34.30
N SER A 95 1.66 -11.12 34.07
CA SER A 95 2.70 -10.21 33.58
C SER A 95 2.42 -9.70 32.16
N THR A 96 1.98 -10.57 31.25
CA THR A 96 1.63 -10.20 29.88
C THR A 96 0.41 -9.27 29.84
N LEU A 97 -0.60 -9.55 30.65
CA LEU A 97 -1.80 -8.72 30.72
C LEU A 97 -1.52 -7.37 31.40
N ALA A 98 -0.61 -7.33 32.37
CA ALA A 98 -0.18 -6.08 33.00
C ALA A 98 0.47 -5.10 32.01
N VAL A 99 1.09 -5.60 30.93
CA VAL A 99 1.61 -4.75 29.84
C VAL A 99 0.50 -3.94 29.17
N LEU A 100 -0.75 -4.43 29.16
CA LEU A 100 -1.89 -3.71 28.56
C LEU A 100 -2.36 -2.51 29.41
N GLY A 101 -1.84 -2.33 30.63
CA GLY A 101 -2.16 -1.21 31.51
C GLY A 101 -3.56 -1.27 32.12
N THR A 102 -4.02 -0.15 32.69
CA THR A 102 -5.28 -0.05 33.45
C THR A 102 -6.50 0.30 32.59
N SER A 103 -6.31 0.50 31.28
CA SER A 103 -7.33 0.98 30.36
C SER A 103 -7.83 -0.17 29.48
N GLY A 104 -8.93 -0.81 29.88
CA GLY A 104 -9.60 -1.87 29.09
C GLY A 104 -10.26 -1.40 27.78
N THR A 105 -9.94 -0.19 27.30
CA THR A 105 -10.47 0.36 26.05
C THR A 105 -9.57 -0.04 24.87
N ARG A 106 -10.15 -0.11 23.67
CA ARG A 106 -9.38 -0.37 22.43
C ARG A 106 -8.22 0.62 22.23
N GLU A 107 -8.42 1.87 22.64
CA GLU A 107 -7.41 2.92 22.54
C GLU A 107 -6.30 2.74 23.57
N GLY A 108 -6.66 2.42 24.82
CA GLY A 108 -5.72 2.14 25.91
C GLY A 108 -4.78 0.98 25.58
N VAL A 109 -5.34 -0.15 25.10
CA VAL A 109 -4.56 -1.32 24.68
C VAL A 109 -3.59 -0.98 23.54
N ARG A 110 -4.02 -0.19 22.56
CA ARG A 110 -3.16 0.23 21.44
C ARG A 110 -2.00 1.12 21.90
N ALA A 111 -2.28 2.05 22.80
CA ALA A 111 -1.27 2.94 23.37
C ALA A 111 -0.25 2.15 24.21
N ALA A 112 -0.72 1.20 25.02
CA ALA A 112 0.12 0.37 25.88
C ALA A 112 1.06 -0.55 25.08
N LEU A 113 0.58 -1.10 23.95
CA LEU A 113 1.41 -1.95 23.09
C LEU A 113 2.49 -1.16 22.35
N ALA A 114 2.20 0.08 21.93
CA ALA A 114 3.15 0.99 21.25
C ALA A 114 4.01 0.35 20.13
N ALA A 115 3.50 -0.71 19.47
CA ALA A 115 4.31 -1.60 18.63
C ALA A 115 5.14 -0.85 17.59
N ALA A 116 4.52 0.12 16.92
CA ALA A 116 5.15 0.93 15.88
C ALA A 116 6.39 1.72 16.35
N ALA A 117 6.46 2.07 17.63
CA ALA A 117 7.57 2.79 18.25
C ALA A 117 8.58 1.86 18.95
N SER A 118 8.17 0.63 19.27
CA SER A 118 8.95 -0.30 20.11
C SER A 118 10.07 -1.04 19.36
N GLY A 119 10.17 -0.91 18.04
CA GLY A 119 11.21 -1.56 17.25
C GLY A 119 11.01 -1.46 15.74
N ASN A 120 11.80 -2.24 15.00
CA ASN A 120 11.65 -2.36 13.56
C ASN A 120 10.37 -3.10 13.23
N ASN A 121 9.52 -2.50 12.41
CA ASN A 121 8.24 -3.06 12.00
C ASN A 121 8.39 -4.05 10.83
N SER A 122 9.28 -5.04 10.97
CA SER A 122 9.67 -5.97 9.88
C SER A 122 8.58 -6.97 9.47
N ASP A 123 7.53 -7.09 10.27
CA ASP A 123 6.36 -7.94 10.05
C ASP A 123 5.19 -7.22 9.36
N ILE A 124 5.27 -5.90 9.15
CA ILE A 124 4.24 -5.16 8.42
C ILE A 124 4.30 -5.50 6.92
N LEU A 125 3.35 -6.32 6.47
CA LEU A 125 3.19 -6.67 5.06
C LEU A 125 2.35 -5.65 4.27
N SER A 126 1.42 -4.94 4.92
CA SER A 126 0.58 -3.90 4.29
C SER A 126 -0.04 -2.93 5.31
N LEU A 127 -0.43 -1.72 4.85
CA LEU A 127 -1.11 -0.68 5.65
C LEU A 127 -2.55 -0.41 5.14
N SER A 128 -3.38 -1.44 5.07
CA SER A 128 -4.73 -1.37 4.49
C SER A 128 -5.76 -0.55 5.30
N GLY A 129 -5.46 -0.20 6.56
CA GLY A 129 -6.35 0.53 7.46
C GLY A 129 -6.22 2.06 7.45
N LEU A 130 -5.37 2.63 6.59
CA LEU A 130 -5.14 4.07 6.55
C LEU A 130 -6.34 4.82 5.96
N THR A 131 -6.98 5.66 6.76
CA THR A 131 -8.02 6.60 6.29
C THR A 131 -7.42 7.93 5.81
N THR A 132 -6.22 8.26 6.28
CA THR A 132 -5.41 9.42 5.86
C THR A 132 -4.10 8.92 5.26
N ALA A 133 -3.67 9.52 4.15
CA ALA A 133 -2.42 9.14 3.50
C ALA A 133 -1.21 9.55 4.34
N LEU A 134 -0.10 8.81 4.23
CA LEU A 134 1.18 9.20 4.82
C LEU A 134 1.65 10.53 4.25
N THR A 135 2.22 11.38 5.11
CA THR A 135 2.74 12.69 4.69
C THR A 135 3.99 12.52 3.82
N ILE A 136 4.39 13.60 3.14
CA ILE A 136 5.63 13.62 2.34
C ILE A 136 6.87 13.41 3.22
N GLU A 137 6.88 14.00 4.42
CA GLU A 137 7.98 13.84 5.38
C GLU A 137 8.17 12.37 5.82
N GLN A 138 7.09 11.59 5.84
CA GLN A 138 7.11 10.16 6.15
C GLN A 138 7.43 9.28 4.92
N GLY A 139 7.85 9.88 3.80
CA GLY A 139 8.09 9.18 2.54
C GLY A 139 6.82 8.81 1.76
N GLY A 140 5.64 9.27 2.21
CA GLY A 140 4.39 9.16 1.48
C GLY A 140 4.26 10.23 0.38
N THR A 141 3.13 10.21 -0.32
CA THR A 141 2.80 11.25 -1.31
C THR A 141 1.73 12.22 -0.80
N GLY A 142 1.17 11.96 0.38
CA GLY A 142 0.02 12.69 0.92
C GLY A 142 -1.28 12.48 0.14
N LYS A 143 -1.31 11.59 -0.85
CA LYS A 143 -2.44 11.38 -1.78
C LYS A 143 -2.83 9.92 -1.89
N LYS A 144 -4.10 9.66 -2.26
CA LYS A 144 -4.68 8.30 -2.33
C LYS A 144 -4.66 7.70 -3.74
N THR A 145 -4.48 8.51 -4.78
CA THR A 145 -4.43 8.06 -6.17
C THR A 145 -3.04 8.26 -6.76
N ALA A 146 -2.65 7.42 -7.71
CA ALA A 146 -1.35 7.53 -8.39
C ALA A 146 -1.22 8.88 -9.14
N GLY A 147 -2.29 9.39 -9.73
CA GLY A 147 -2.28 10.64 -10.46
C GLY A 147 -2.04 11.86 -9.58
N GLU A 148 -2.68 11.91 -8.41
CA GLU A 148 -2.46 12.98 -7.44
C GLU A 148 -1.09 12.86 -6.75
N ALA A 149 -0.65 11.62 -6.49
CA ALA A 149 0.66 11.33 -5.89
C ALA A 149 1.81 11.86 -6.75
N ILE A 150 1.77 11.59 -8.06
CA ILE A 150 2.78 12.07 -9.01
C ILE A 150 2.78 13.60 -9.07
N GLN A 151 1.62 14.24 -9.06
CA GLN A 151 1.51 15.71 -9.01
C GLN A 151 2.08 16.30 -7.72
N ALA A 152 1.79 15.69 -6.57
CA ALA A 152 2.30 16.13 -5.26
C ALA A 152 3.83 16.08 -5.19
N LEU A 153 4.44 15.14 -5.91
CA LEU A 153 5.89 14.98 -6.00
C LEU A 153 6.52 15.76 -7.17
N GLY A 154 5.73 16.46 -8.00
CA GLY A 154 6.22 17.21 -9.16
C GLY A 154 6.69 16.33 -10.33
N GLY A 155 6.21 15.08 -10.42
CA GLY A 155 6.59 14.14 -11.47
C GLY A 155 5.80 14.31 -12.79
N ILE A 156 6.29 13.66 -13.84
CA ILE A 156 5.65 13.62 -15.17
C ILE A 156 4.81 12.36 -15.31
N ARG A 157 3.59 12.49 -15.84
CA ARG A 157 2.71 11.35 -16.17
C ARG A 157 3.04 10.82 -17.55
N LEU A 158 3.55 9.59 -17.65
CA LEU A 158 3.72 8.91 -18.94
C LEU A 158 2.36 8.48 -19.50
N GLY A 159 2.16 8.64 -20.81
CA GLY A 159 0.92 8.23 -21.50
C GLY A 159 -0.31 9.09 -21.22
N ALA A 160 -0.16 10.24 -20.57
CA ALA A 160 -1.22 11.21 -20.33
C ALA A 160 -0.76 12.63 -20.72
N GLY A 161 -1.70 13.55 -20.92
CA GLY A 161 -1.40 14.96 -21.09
C GLY A 161 -0.75 15.54 -19.82
N ASN A 162 0.31 16.31 -19.99
CA ASN A 162 0.95 17.06 -18.91
C ASN A 162 0.78 18.55 -19.21
N SER A 163 0.17 19.29 -18.29
CA SER A 163 0.06 20.74 -18.38
C SER A 163 1.06 21.36 -17.43
N SER A 164 1.96 22.16 -17.99
CA SER A 164 2.98 22.87 -17.21
C SER A 164 2.87 24.37 -17.49
N ALA A 165 2.94 25.18 -16.44
CA ALA A 165 3.06 26.63 -16.57
C ALA A 165 4.51 27.04 -16.34
N GLY A 166 5.13 27.71 -17.32
CA GLY A 166 6.49 28.24 -17.18
C GLY A 166 7.62 27.21 -17.26
N THR A 167 7.47 26.12 -18.02
CA THR A 167 8.57 25.16 -18.25
C THR A 167 9.75 25.83 -18.94
N SER A 168 10.89 25.90 -18.26
CA SER A 168 12.18 26.26 -18.85
C SER A 168 12.98 24.99 -19.13
N LEU A 169 13.58 24.90 -20.32
CA LEU A 169 14.45 23.81 -20.73
C LEU A 169 15.88 24.36 -20.85
N PHE A 170 16.79 23.88 -20.00
CA PHE A 170 18.18 24.32 -19.99
C PHE A 170 19.08 23.26 -20.63
N SER A 171 20.00 23.69 -21.49
CA SER A 171 21.04 22.82 -22.02
C SER A 171 22.12 22.56 -20.96
N GLY A 172 22.73 21.38 -20.99
CA GLY A 172 23.86 20.99 -20.14
C GLY A 172 25.20 21.56 -20.61
N ALA A 173 25.25 22.87 -20.87
CA ALA A 173 26.43 23.59 -21.37
C ALA A 173 27.12 22.99 -22.62
N PRO A 174 26.39 22.70 -23.72
CA PRO A 174 27.02 22.31 -24.98
C PRO A 174 27.90 23.46 -25.54
N PRO A 175 28.92 23.16 -26.36
CA PRO A 175 29.74 24.18 -27.01
C PRO A 175 28.95 24.94 -28.09
N SER A 176 29.65 25.69 -28.95
CA SER A 176 29.03 26.26 -30.15
C SER A 176 28.33 25.19 -30.99
N ILE A 177 27.25 25.56 -31.68
CA ILE A 177 26.37 24.63 -32.41
C ILE A 177 27.15 23.69 -33.34
N ALA A 178 28.12 24.23 -34.08
CA ALA A 178 28.93 23.46 -35.04
C ALA A 178 29.81 22.38 -34.36
N SER A 179 30.09 22.52 -33.07
CA SER A 179 30.97 21.61 -32.31
C SER A 179 30.22 20.59 -31.47
N ILE A 180 28.88 20.66 -31.35
CA ILE A 180 28.10 19.82 -30.43
C ILE A 180 28.35 18.33 -30.68
N SER A 181 28.24 17.89 -31.94
CA SER A 181 28.41 16.48 -32.28
C SER A 181 29.87 16.05 -32.27
N SER A 182 30.78 16.90 -32.78
CA SER A 182 32.22 16.58 -32.79
C SER A 182 32.85 16.54 -31.39
N SER A 183 32.19 17.15 -30.39
CA SER A 183 32.57 17.08 -28.98
C SER A 183 31.75 16.07 -28.15
N ASN A 184 30.96 15.19 -28.76
CA ASN A 184 30.11 14.21 -28.07
C ASN A 184 29.09 14.81 -27.08
N ASN A 185 28.52 15.98 -27.40
CA ASN A 185 27.56 16.70 -26.55
C ASN A 185 26.11 16.65 -27.05
N ASP A 186 25.77 15.76 -27.99
CA ASP A 186 24.40 15.65 -28.55
C ASP A 186 23.33 15.33 -27.48
N GLY A 187 23.74 14.73 -26.35
CA GLY A 187 22.86 14.46 -25.20
C GLY A 187 22.62 15.66 -24.28
N ASN A 188 23.40 16.74 -24.43
CA ASN A 188 23.39 17.89 -23.52
C ASN A 188 22.51 19.04 -24.02
N THR A 189 21.72 18.83 -25.07
CA THR A 189 20.76 19.84 -25.57
C THR A 189 19.51 19.91 -24.69
N ALA A 190 18.95 21.10 -24.51
CA ALA A 190 17.74 21.32 -23.69
C ALA A 190 16.51 20.47 -24.09
N LEU A 191 16.33 20.20 -25.39
CA LEU A 191 15.23 19.42 -25.93
C LEU A 191 15.69 18.61 -27.13
N ARG A 192 15.41 17.31 -27.12
CA ARG A 192 15.73 16.41 -28.23
C ARG A 192 14.45 15.83 -28.83
N ILE A 193 14.20 16.14 -30.10
CA ILE A 193 13.12 15.55 -30.90
C ILE A 193 13.77 14.58 -31.89
N ALA A 194 13.41 13.30 -31.82
CA ALA A 194 14.06 12.24 -32.60
C ALA A 194 13.08 11.14 -33.03
N ASN A 195 13.45 10.40 -34.08
CA ASN A 195 12.67 9.34 -34.71
C ASN A 195 13.21 7.91 -34.41
N ALA A 196 14.01 7.77 -33.35
CA ALA A 196 14.63 6.50 -32.93
C ALA A 196 15.43 5.78 -34.03
N ALA A 197 16.20 6.52 -34.84
CA ALA A 197 17.06 5.99 -35.93
C ALA A 197 16.29 5.32 -37.09
N ASN A 198 15.05 5.76 -37.33
CA ASN A 198 14.27 5.33 -38.49
C ASN A 198 14.51 6.27 -39.69
N ASN A 199 15.31 5.81 -40.67
CA ASN A 199 15.64 6.58 -41.87
C ASN A 199 14.44 6.92 -42.76
N SER A 200 13.29 6.27 -42.56
CA SER A 200 12.06 6.52 -43.30
C SER A 200 11.06 7.39 -42.53
N ALA A 201 11.47 7.99 -41.41
CA ALA A 201 10.62 8.84 -40.59
C ALA A 201 11.25 10.21 -40.34
N SER A 202 10.42 11.24 -40.26
CA SER A 202 10.82 12.60 -39.88
C SER A 202 10.94 12.70 -38.34
N ALA A 203 11.75 13.64 -37.85
CA ALA A 203 11.80 14.03 -36.44
C ALA A 203 11.13 15.40 -36.28
N VAL A 204 9.87 15.41 -35.83
CA VAL A 204 9.00 16.60 -35.85
C VAL A 204 8.35 16.88 -34.50
N MET A 205 8.07 18.16 -34.26
CA MET A 205 7.11 18.61 -33.25
C MET A 205 5.85 19.14 -33.94
N THR A 206 4.72 19.05 -33.24
CA THR A 206 3.41 19.48 -33.75
C THR A 206 3.00 20.78 -33.10
N PHE A 207 2.60 21.76 -33.91
CA PHE A 207 1.92 22.97 -33.47
C PHE A 207 0.46 22.86 -33.88
N ILE A 208 -0.44 22.85 -32.90
CA ILE A 208 -1.86 22.69 -33.14
C ILE A 208 -2.64 23.70 -32.32
N ARG A 209 -3.61 24.34 -32.97
CA ARG A 209 -4.77 24.95 -32.32
C ARG A 209 -5.89 23.96 -32.48
N ASP A 210 -6.17 23.22 -31.40
CA ASP A 210 -7.11 22.10 -31.42
C ASP A 210 -8.39 22.49 -32.14
N THR A 211 -8.86 21.60 -33.01
CA THR A 211 -10.06 21.75 -33.86
C THR A 211 -10.00 22.83 -34.97
N ILE A 212 -8.94 23.65 -35.07
CA ILE A 212 -8.89 24.76 -36.03
C ILE A 212 -7.80 24.60 -37.09
N TYR A 213 -6.54 24.49 -36.66
CA TYR A 213 -5.41 24.44 -37.60
C TYR A 213 -4.17 23.85 -36.91
N GLY A 214 -3.38 23.10 -37.66
CA GLY A 214 -2.10 22.59 -37.16
C GLY A 214 -1.11 22.27 -38.26
N VAL A 215 0.13 22.10 -37.86
CA VAL A 215 1.30 21.87 -38.72
C VAL A 215 2.35 21.08 -37.94
N HIS A 216 3.20 20.37 -38.68
CA HIS A 216 4.42 19.78 -38.14
C HIS A 216 5.62 20.63 -38.55
N LEU A 217 6.59 20.76 -37.65
CA LEU A 217 7.88 21.41 -37.87
C LEU A 217 8.98 20.45 -37.43
N GLY A 218 10.00 20.25 -38.27
CA GLY A 218 11.12 19.39 -37.89
C GLY A 218 12.04 19.01 -39.02
N LEU A 219 12.91 18.05 -38.77
CA LEU A 219 13.78 17.45 -39.78
C LEU A 219 13.01 16.35 -40.52
N ASP A 220 12.93 16.48 -41.84
CA ASP A 220 12.24 15.53 -42.72
C ASP A 220 13.17 14.40 -43.21
N THR A 221 12.64 13.41 -43.92
CA THR A 221 13.40 12.22 -44.39
C THR A 221 14.53 12.54 -45.37
N ASP A 222 14.55 13.75 -45.95
CA ASP A 222 15.64 14.27 -46.79
C ASP A 222 16.64 15.15 -46.01
N ASN A 223 16.62 15.10 -44.68
CA ASN A 223 17.47 15.84 -43.74
C ASN A 223 17.32 17.37 -43.80
N LYS A 224 16.23 17.88 -44.40
CA LYS A 224 15.95 19.32 -44.42
C LYS A 224 15.00 19.68 -43.29
N PHE A 225 15.18 20.87 -42.72
CA PHE A 225 14.24 21.42 -41.76
C PHE A 225 13.01 21.99 -42.50
N LYS A 226 11.82 21.46 -42.21
CA LYS A 226 10.59 21.74 -42.96
C LYS A 226 9.39 22.01 -42.07
N LEU A 227 8.42 22.72 -42.64
CA LEU A 227 7.05 22.89 -42.15
C LEU A 227 6.06 22.17 -43.10
N GLY A 228 5.06 21.45 -42.57
CA GLY A 228 4.08 20.78 -43.42
C GLY A 228 3.06 19.92 -42.68
N GLY A 229 2.31 19.11 -43.44
CA GLY A 229 1.34 18.16 -42.89
C GLY A 229 0.09 18.79 -42.26
N PHE A 230 -0.71 17.96 -41.59
CA PHE A 230 -1.95 18.34 -40.91
C PHE A 230 -2.85 19.24 -41.78
N SER A 231 -3.14 20.47 -41.36
CA SER A 231 -4.04 21.38 -42.09
C SER A 231 -3.43 21.92 -43.40
N MET A 232 -2.12 21.80 -43.61
CA MET A 232 -1.47 22.10 -44.89
C MET A 232 -1.63 20.97 -45.92
N GLY A 233 -2.16 19.80 -45.52
CA GLY A 233 -2.30 18.63 -46.37
C GLY A 233 -0.99 17.88 -46.59
N ALA A 234 -0.92 17.10 -47.67
CA ALA A 234 0.25 16.27 -48.02
C ALA A 234 1.39 17.10 -48.64
N VAL A 235 1.84 18.14 -47.92
CA VAL A 235 2.92 19.03 -48.35
C VAL A 235 3.99 19.14 -47.28
N ALA A 236 5.24 19.32 -47.71
CA ALA A 236 6.36 19.69 -46.86
C ALA A 236 7.16 20.82 -47.54
N ARG A 237 7.42 21.90 -46.81
CA ARG A 237 8.07 23.12 -47.30
C ARG A 237 9.36 23.33 -46.51
N ALA A 238 10.49 23.39 -47.19
CA ALA A 238 11.77 23.66 -46.54
C ALA A 238 11.84 25.11 -46.04
N LEU A 239 12.45 25.30 -44.87
CA LEU A 239 12.78 26.62 -44.36
C LEU A 239 14.12 27.07 -44.94
N TYR A 240 14.16 28.30 -45.42
CA TYR A 240 15.37 28.89 -46.00
C TYR A 240 16.25 29.53 -44.92
N HIS A 241 17.55 29.30 -45.02
CA HIS A 241 18.60 29.89 -44.19
C HIS A 241 19.86 30.12 -45.05
N GLU A 242 20.89 30.76 -44.49
CA GLU A 242 22.12 31.11 -45.21
C GLU A 242 22.80 29.93 -45.92
N GLY A 243 22.61 28.70 -45.43
CA GLY A 243 23.18 27.48 -46.02
C GLY A 243 22.40 26.90 -47.21
N ASN A 244 21.19 27.38 -47.52
CA ASN A 244 20.37 26.84 -48.62
C ASN A 244 19.67 27.92 -49.46
N LEU A 245 19.94 29.20 -49.21
CA LEU A 245 19.32 30.32 -49.92
C LEU A 245 19.79 30.42 -51.37
N VAL A 246 21.08 30.12 -51.61
CA VAL A 246 21.69 30.11 -52.96
C VAL A 246 21.96 28.67 -53.39
N GLY A 247 21.54 28.32 -54.61
CA GLY A 247 21.68 26.98 -55.18
C GLY A 247 20.79 26.82 -56.41
N THR A 248 20.58 25.58 -56.86
CA THR A 248 19.69 25.32 -58.00
C THR A 248 18.25 25.76 -57.68
N VAL A 249 17.73 26.68 -58.48
CA VAL A 249 16.36 27.17 -58.40
C VAL A 249 15.45 26.25 -59.22
N SER A 250 14.42 25.74 -58.56
CA SER A 250 13.34 24.98 -59.19
C SER A 250 12.01 25.41 -58.62
N GLN A 251 10.95 25.28 -59.43
CA GLN A 251 9.57 25.48 -59.00
C GLN A 251 8.66 24.46 -59.66
N SER A 252 7.50 24.23 -59.06
CA SER A 252 6.41 23.48 -59.66
C SER A 252 5.10 24.24 -59.44
N GLY A 253 4.40 24.60 -60.51
CA GLY A 253 3.14 25.34 -60.46
C GLY A 253 3.22 26.69 -59.73
N GLY A 254 4.32 27.42 -59.87
CA GLY A 254 4.52 28.71 -59.18
C GLY A 254 5.06 28.60 -57.74
N ILE A 255 5.26 27.38 -57.23
CA ILE A 255 5.73 27.14 -55.87
C ILE A 255 7.21 26.75 -55.91
N PRO A 256 8.10 27.48 -55.22
CA PRO A 256 9.52 27.11 -55.14
C PRO A 256 9.73 25.73 -54.51
N THR A 257 10.56 24.92 -55.15
CA THR A 257 10.97 23.58 -54.70
C THR A 257 12.49 23.45 -54.50
N GLY A 258 13.26 24.45 -54.96
CA GLY A 258 14.73 24.52 -54.86
C GLY A 258 15.21 25.69 -54.00
N ALA A 259 16.41 26.20 -54.27
CA ALA A 259 16.95 27.40 -53.63
C ALA A 259 16.17 28.66 -54.04
N VAL A 260 16.45 29.80 -53.39
CA VAL A 260 15.81 31.09 -53.72
C VAL A 260 16.46 31.76 -54.92
N ILE A 261 17.79 31.69 -54.99
CA ILE A 261 18.59 32.32 -56.05
C ILE A 261 19.58 31.31 -56.60
N GLU A 262 19.68 31.25 -57.93
CA GLU A 262 20.70 30.50 -58.64
C GLU A 262 21.53 31.49 -59.45
N ALA A 263 22.84 31.41 -59.36
CA ALA A 263 23.74 32.14 -60.24
C ALA A 263 24.61 31.14 -61.01
N GLY A 264 24.84 31.42 -62.29
CA GLY A 264 25.70 30.60 -63.11
C GLY A 264 26.23 31.32 -64.33
N ALA A 265 27.06 30.62 -65.09
CA ALA A 265 27.63 31.10 -66.35
C ALA A 265 27.44 30.03 -67.44
N LEU A 266 27.15 30.49 -68.65
CA LEU A 266 27.11 29.67 -69.87
C LEU A 266 28.00 30.36 -70.92
N ASN A 267 28.48 29.64 -71.93
CA ASN A 267 29.42 30.17 -72.94
C ASN A 267 28.97 31.54 -73.50
N GLY A 268 29.60 32.62 -73.02
CA GLY A 268 29.32 34.01 -73.44
C GLY A 268 28.51 34.88 -72.46
N GLY A 269 28.12 34.40 -71.27
CA GLY A 269 27.35 35.21 -70.31
C GLY A 269 27.15 34.63 -68.91
N THR A 270 26.53 35.42 -68.03
CA THR A 270 26.09 35.04 -66.67
C THR A 270 24.58 35.09 -66.56
N TYR A 271 24.02 34.35 -65.60
CA TYR A 271 22.60 34.44 -65.29
C TYR A 271 22.34 34.49 -63.79
N THR A 272 21.20 35.06 -63.41
CA THR A 272 20.62 34.98 -62.08
C THR A 272 19.18 34.52 -62.22
N LYS A 273 18.85 33.36 -61.67
CA LYS A 273 17.50 32.81 -61.61
C LYS A 273 16.93 33.04 -60.22
N PHE A 274 15.65 33.37 -60.14
CA PHE A 274 14.93 33.60 -58.91
C PHE A 274 13.83 32.55 -58.72
N ALA A 275 13.45 32.29 -57.47
CA ALA A 275 12.49 31.25 -57.09
C ALA A 275 11.10 31.38 -57.74
N ASP A 276 10.71 32.57 -58.17
CA ASP A 276 9.49 32.83 -58.95
C ASP A 276 9.60 32.36 -60.41
N GLY A 277 10.77 31.85 -60.81
CA GLY A 277 11.09 31.44 -62.17
C GLY A 277 11.73 32.54 -63.03
N THR A 278 11.81 33.78 -62.54
CA THR A 278 12.44 34.89 -63.26
C THR A 278 13.91 34.58 -63.53
N LEU A 279 14.37 34.80 -64.77
CA LEU A 279 15.75 34.58 -65.18
C LEU A 279 16.30 35.86 -65.81
N ILE A 280 17.35 36.43 -65.20
CA ILE A 280 18.09 37.57 -65.74
C ILE A 280 19.39 37.06 -66.34
N CYS A 281 19.56 37.17 -67.66
CA CYS A 281 20.80 36.83 -68.35
C CYS A 281 21.58 38.10 -68.71
N ARG A 282 22.92 38.04 -68.64
CA ARG A 282 23.85 39.08 -69.06
C ARG A 282 24.89 38.46 -69.99
N GLY A 283 25.19 39.09 -71.12
CA GLY A 283 26.25 38.65 -72.05
C GLY A 283 26.97 39.84 -72.63
N THR A 284 28.17 39.62 -73.17
CA THR A 284 28.92 40.63 -73.91
C THR A 284 28.72 40.42 -75.41
N SER A 285 28.35 41.47 -76.14
CA SER A 285 28.31 41.46 -77.60
C SER A 285 29.69 41.86 -78.14
N SER A 286 30.20 41.18 -79.16
CA SER A 286 31.50 41.48 -79.79
C SER A 286 31.50 42.78 -80.63
N SER A 287 30.43 43.56 -80.60
CA SER A 287 30.19 44.69 -81.52
C SER A 287 30.14 46.06 -80.84
N GLN A 288 30.96 46.34 -79.83
CA GLN A 288 31.22 47.71 -79.38
C GLN A 288 32.67 47.87 -78.89
N LEU A 289 33.58 48.16 -79.83
CA LEU A 289 34.76 48.99 -79.65
C LEU A 289 34.66 50.16 -80.64
#